data_AF-A0A131ZTD3-F1
#
_entry.id   AF-A0A131ZTD3-F1
#
_cell.length_a   1.000
_cell.length_b   1.000
_cell.length_c   1.000
_cell.angle_alpha   90.00
_cell.angle_beta   90.00
_cell.angle_gamma   90.00
#
_symmetry.space_group_name_H-M   'P 1'
#
loop_
_entity.id
_entity.type
_entity.pdbx_description
1 polymer ?
#
loop_
_entity_poly.entity_id
_entity_poly.type
_entity_poly.pdbx_seq_one_letter_code
_entity_poly.pdbx_strand_id
1 'polypeptide(L)'
;MARISANLSKNVEIDLITVCGQMHGVVLWSNAILHPNRSETLKSFSEINFTLISDHYDWTDGRCDGKFLEKLPRPDCYLDQPSSGFGCATLFWLQEHSTEWLQQFDRCGTIMDWLVSMLGSIDQVRMHSHNAFSWGYFDPKSTDWNKEIKSREFEFPQASFTECDQ
;
A
#
# COMPACT_ATOMS: atom_id res chain seq x y z
N MET A 1 5.61 -11.28 -3.53
CA MET A 1 5.25 -12.33 -2.56
C MET A 1 6.19 -12.09 -1.42
N ALA A 2 5.73 -11.52 -0.31
CA ALA A 2 6.68 -11.06 0.70
C ALA A 2 7.14 -12.22 1.61
N ARG A 3 8.43 -12.23 1.94
CA ARG A 3 9.09 -13.28 2.71
C ARG A 3 9.54 -12.73 4.06
N ILE A 4 9.24 -13.47 5.12
CA ILE A 4 9.73 -13.17 6.47
C ILE A 4 10.43 -14.42 6.99
N SER A 5 11.70 -14.27 7.39
CA SER A 5 12.43 -15.28 8.15
C SER A 5 12.33 -14.96 9.64
N ALA A 6 11.64 -15.79 10.42
CA ALA A 6 11.47 -15.59 11.85
C ALA A 6 11.68 -16.90 12.64
N ASN A 7 12.49 -16.84 13.70
CA ASN A 7 12.65 -17.93 14.67
C ASN A 7 11.50 -17.90 15.68
N LEU A 8 10.44 -18.67 15.44
CA LEU A 8 9.24 -18.74 16.28
C LEU A 8 9.29 -19.96 17.23
N SER A 9 9.74 -19.74 18.47
CA SER A 9 9.75 -20.69 19.61
C SER A 9 10.71 -21.90 19.54
N LYS A 10 11.08 -22.42 20.71
CA LYS A 10 12.20 -23.39 20.91
C LYS A 10 12.01 -24.79 20.28
N ASN A 11 10.88 -25.12 19.66
CA ASN A 11 10.58 -26.49 19.21
C ASN A 11 9.96 -26.62 17.81
N VAL A 12 9.84 -25.53 17.05
CA VAL A 12 9.39 -25.57 15.64
C VAL A 12 10.24 -24.60 14.84
N GLU A 13 10.93 -25.12 13.81
CA GLU A 13 11.67 -24.31 12.86
C GLU A 13 10.73 -23.92 11.73
N ILE A 14 10.50 -22.63 11.54
CA ILE A 14 9.74 -22.07 10.42
C ILE A 14 10.74 -21.41 9.49
N ASP A 15 10.98 -22.04 8.33
CA ASP A 15 11.94 -21.52 7.35
C ASP A 15 11.39 -20.35 6.54
N LEU A 16 10.07 -20.34 6.29
CA LEU A 16 9.44 -19.38 5.39
C LEU A 16 7.97 -19.15 5.75
N ILE A 17 7.59 -17.87 5.83
CA ILE A 17 6.21 -17.42 5.88
C ILE A 17 5.85 -16.76 4.54
N THR A 18 4.73 -17.20 3.95
CA THR A 18 4.14 -16.60 2.75
C THR A 18 2.76 -16.04 3.11
N VAL A 19 2.45 -14.85 2.62
CA VAL A 19 1.18 -14.17 2.87
C VAL A 19 0.39 -14.02 1.57
N CYS A 20 -0.91 -14.34 1.61
CA CYS A 20 -1.89 -14.10 0.55
C CYS A 20 -3.21 -13.61 1.15
N GLY A 21 -4.04 -12.93 0.37
CA GLY A 21 -5.24 -12.28 0.86
C GLY A 21 -5.95 -11.44 -0.21
N GLN A 22 -6.88 -10.60 0.23
CA GLN A 22 -7.66 -9.72 -0.63
C GLN A 22 -6.80 -8.73 -1.41
N MET A 23 -7.13 -8.52 -2.68
CA MET A 23 -6.44 -7.62 -3.61
C MET A 23 -7.14 -6.25 -3.71
N HIS A 24 -6.60 -5.37 -4.57
CA HIS A 24 -7.09 -4.03 -4.92
C HIS A 24 -7.07 -2.98 -3.82
N GLY A 25 -7.43 -3.34 -2.59
CA GLY A 25 -7.53 -2.41 -1.49
C GLY A 25 -6.19 -1.80 -1.06
N VAL A 26 -6.28 -0.72 -0.29
CA VAL A 26 -5.12 0.01 0.23
C VAL A 26 -5.24 0.25 1.74
N VAL A 27 -4.11 0.06 2.42
CA VAL A 27 -3.84 0.49 3.79
C VAL A 27 -2.70 1.48 3.73
N LEU A 28 -2.80 2.58 4.47
CA LEU A 28 -1.73 3.54 4.68
C LEU A 28 -1.19 3.41 6.09
N TRP A 29 0.12 3.54 6.27
CA TRP A 29 0.73 3.55 7.60
C TRP A 29 1.93 4.48 7.63
N SER A 30 2.27 4.93 8.84
CA SER A 30 3.53 5.61 9.12
C SER A 30 4.55 4.58 9.62
N ASN A 31 5.76 4.56 9.07
CA ASN A 31 6.83 3.68 9.55
C ASN A 31 7.17 3.90 11.05
N ALA A 32 6.80 5.06 11.60
CA ALA A 32 6.90 5.33 13.03
C ALA A 32 6.11 4.34 13.90
N ILE A 33 5.11 3.65 13.35
CA ILE A 33 4.35 2.59 14.04
C ILE A 33 5.21 1.36 14.37
N LEU A 34 6.22 1.08 13.55
CA LEU A 34 7.14 -0.06 13.75
C LEU A 34 8.30 0.30 14.67
N HIS A 35 8.67 1.59 14.71
CA HIS A 35 9.83 2.12 15.44
C HIS A 35 9.45 3.34 16.30
N PRO A 36 8.58 3.19 17.31
CA PRO A 36 8.06 4.32 18.09
C PRO A 36 9.16 5.14 18.77
N ASN A 37 10.31 4.53 19.09
CA ASN A 37 11.46 5.19 19.72
C ASN A 37 12.74 5.19 18.86
N ARG A 38 12.66 4.97 17.54
CA ARG A 38 13.79 4.89 16.57
C ARG A 38 14.93 3.88 16.88
N SER A 39 14.91 3.25 18.05
CA SER A 39 15.93 2.32 18.55
C SER A 39 15.35 0.97 19.00
N GLU A 40 14.03 0.80 18.95
CA GLU A 40 13.35 -0.42 19.37
C GLU A 40 12.24 -0.78 18.37
N THR A 41 12.20 -2.05 17.97
CA THR A 41 11.11 -2.65 17.21
C THR A 41 9.89 -2.88 18.10
N LEU A 42 8.70 -2.88 17.51
CA LEU A 42 7.45 -3.23 18.19
C LEU A 42 7.59 -4.55 18.98
N LYS A 43 7.34 -4.51 20.30
CA LYS A 43 7.49 -5.70 21.17
C LYS A 43 6.17 -6.42 21.41
N SER A 44 5.06 -5.71 21.30
CA SER A 44 3.71 -6.25 21.50
C SER A 44 2.70 -5.56 20.60
N PHE A 45 1.70 -6.31 20.14
CA PHE A 45 0.52 -5.76 19.45
C PHE A 45 -0.24 -4.72 20.27
N SER A 46 -0.16 -4.78 21.60
CA SER A 46 -0.78 -3.80 22.50
C SER A 46 -0.12 -2.41 22.44
N GLU A 47 1.08 -2.30 21.88
CA GLU A 47 1.83 -1.04 21.75
C GLU A 47 1.53 -0.34 20.42
N ILE A 48 0.73 -0.95 19.54
CA ILE A 48 0.40 -0.39 18.23
C ILE A 48 -0.43 0.89 18.43
N ASN A 49 0.13 2.01 17.98
CA ASN A 49 -0.63 3.24 17.87
C ASN A 49 -1.47 3.22 16.59
N PHE A 50 -2.76 2.89 16.73
CA PHE A 50 -3.70 2.82 15.61
C PHE A 50 -3.94 4.17 14.91
N THR A 51 -3.50 5.30 15.46
CA THR A 51 -3.57 6.59 14.74
C THR A 51 -2.53 6.70 13.62
N LEU A 52 -1.54 5.81 13.59
CA LEU A 52 -0.47 5.76 12.59
C LEU A 52 -0.76 4.78 11.46
N ILE A 53 -1.98 4.27 11.38
CA ILE A 53 -2.47 3.38 10.32
C ILE A 53 -3.89 3.79 9.93
N SER A 54 -4.22 3.72 8.65
CA SER A 54 -5.57 3.97 8.16
C SER A 54 -6.48 2.76 8.36
N ASP A 55 -7.78 2.98 8.23
CA ASP A 55 -8.70 1.89 7.89
C ASP A 55 -8.27 1.24 6.56
N HIS A 56 -8.68 -0.02 6.37
CA HIS A 56 -8.50 -0.70 5.08
C HIS A 56 -9.58 -0.25 4.10
N TYR A 57 -9.16 0.43 3.04
CA TYR A 57 -10.02 0.78 1.92
C TYR A 57 -10.08 -0.39 0.95
N ASP A 58 -11.11 -1.22 1.07
CA ASP A 58 -11.19 -2.47 0.33
C ASP A 58 -11.70 -2.30 -1.11
N TRP A 59 -11.74 -3.42 -1.84
CA TRP A 59 -12.15 -3.46 -3.25
C TRP A 59 -13.63 -3.10 -3.49
N THR A 60 -14.45 -3.07 -2.44
CA THR A 60 -15.86 -2.63 -2.49
C THR A 60 -16.02 -1.14 -2.24
N ASP A 61 -14.93 -0.42 -1.92
CA ASP A 61 -14.97 1.01 -1.65
C ASP A 61 -15.41 1.80 -2.89
N GLY A 62 -16.59 2.41 -2.78
CA GLY A 62 -17.26 3.16 -3.84
C GLY A 62 -17.05 4.67 -3.78
N ARG A 63 -16.08 5.19 -3.02
CA ARG A 63 -15.90 6.65 -2.84
C ARG A 63 -15.56 7.39 -4.13
N CYS A 64 -14.93 6.72 -5.09
CA CYS A 64 -14.50 7.30 -6.34
C CYS A 64 -15.64 7.17 -7.35
N ASP A 65 -16.49 8.19 -7.44
CA ASP A 65 -17.56 8.21 -8.44
C ASP A 65 -17.01 8.34 -9.88
N GLY A 66 -17.86 8.10 -10.88
CA GLY A 66 -17.43 8.16 -12.28
C GLY A 66 -16.84 9.52 -12.69
N LYS A 67 -17.38 10.61 -12.14
CA LYS A 67 -16.87 11.96 -12.43
C LYS A 67 -15.47 12.17 -11.87
N PHE A 68 -15.20 11.66 -10.67
CA PHE A 68 -13.87 11.68 -10.08
C PHE A 68 -12.90 10.82 -10.89
N LEU A 69 -13.31 9.59 -11.26
CA LEU A 69 -12.46 8.69 -12.05
C LEU A 69 -12.09 9.29 -13.42
N GLU A 70 -12.95 10.12 -14.02
CA GLU A 70 -12.67 10.82 -15.28
C GLU A 70 -11.59 11.91 -15.17
N LYS A 71 -11.36 12.46 -13.96
CA LYS A 71 -10.29 13.44 -13.69
C LYS A 71 -8.90 12.80 -13.60
N LEU A 72 -8.86 11.50 -13.32
CA LEU A 72 -7.62 10.79 -13.08
C LEU A 72 -6.77 10.71 -14.35
N PRO A 73 -5.43 10.74 -14.23
CA PRO A 73 -4.55 10.52 -15.36
C PRO A 73 -4.86 9.18 -16.02
N ARG A 74 -5.00 9.14 -17.35
CA ARG A 74 -5.18 7.87 -18.07
C ARG A 74 -3.95 6.98 -17.84
N PRO A 75 -4.08 5.79 -17.24
CA PRO A 75 -2.96 4.89 -16.99
C PRO A 75 -2.19 4.52 -18.27
N ASP A 76 -0.88 4.34 -18.15
CA ASP A 76 -0.06 3.74 -19.21
C ASP A 76 0.08 2.24 -18.93
N CYS A 77 -1.07 1.56 -18.96
CA CYS A 77 -1.17 0.13 -18.67
C CYS A 77 -2.31 -0.49 -19.50
N TYR A 78 -2.76 -1.68 -19.10
CA TYR A 78 -3.82 -2.45 -19.76
C TYR A 78 -5.24 -1.86 -19.63
N LEU A 79 -5.41 -0.77 -18.87
CA LEU A 79 -6.70 -0.17 -18.55
C LEU A 79 -6.83 1.24 -19.13
N ASP A 80 -8.04 1.57 -19.58
CA ASP A 80 -8.38 2.94 -19.96
C ASP A 80 -8.69 3.83 -18.76
N GLN A 81 -9.25 3.24 -17.69
CA GLN A 81 -9.62 3.95 -16.47
C GLN A 81 -9.59 2.97 -15.27
N PRO A 82 -9.11 3.40 -14.09
CA PRO A 82 -9.17 2.57 -12.88
C PRO A 82 -10.60 2.45 -12.32
N SER A 83 -10.87 1.39 -11.58
CA SER A 83 -12.12 1.23 -10.82
C SER A 83 -12.01 1.86 -9.42
N SER A 84 -13.16 2.19 -8.80
CA SER A 84 -13.18 2.87 -7.49
C SER A 84 -12.44 2.12 -6.38
N GLY A 85 -12.59 0.79 -6.32
CA GLY A 85 -11.95 -0.04 -5.30
C GLY A 85 -10.45 -0.27 -5.50
N PHE A 86 -9.81 0.39 -6.47
CA PHE A 86 -8.37 0.27 -6.71
C PHE A 86 -7.60 1.23 -5.80
N GLY A 87 -6.51 0.75 -5.19
CA GLY A 87 -5.71 1.52 -4.26
C GLY A 87 -5.23 2.86 -4.81
N CYS A 88 -4.81 2.94 -6.09
CA CYS A 88 -4.44 4.22 -6.68
C CYS A 88 -5.63 5.21 -6.79
N ALA A 89 -6.83 4.73 -7.12
CA ALA A 89 -8.01 5.59 -7.17
C ALA A 89 -8.30 6.17 -5.77
N THR A 90 -8.23 5.34 -4.73
CA THR A 90 -8.34 5.80 -3.33
C THR A 90 -7.27 6.82 -2.96
N LEU A 91 -6.01 6.60 -3.36
CA LEU A 91 -4.91 7.53 -3.05
C LEU A 91 -5.10 8.89 -3.71
N PHE A 92 -5.50 8.92 -5.00
CA PHE A 92 -5.86 10.17 -5.66
C PHE A 92 -7.05 10.86 -4.97
N TRP A 93 -8.03 10.07 -4.54
CA TRP A 93 -9.21 10.63 -3.87
C TRP A 93 -8.83 11.30 -2.56
N LEU A 94 -7.97 10.64 -1.77
CA LEU A 94 -7.43 11.18 -0.52
C LEU A 94 -6.56 12.42 -0.75
N GLN A 95 -5.83 12.47 -1.87
CA GLN A 95 -5.05 13.64 -2.25
C GLN A 95 -5.94 14.87 -2.53
N GLU A 96 -7.12 14.70 -3.15
CA GLU A 96 -8.07 15.81 -3.40
C GLU A 96 -8.87 16.18 -2.12
N HIS A 97 -9.29 15.19 -1.32
CA HIS A 97 -10.29 15.41 -0.26
C HIS A 97 -9.74 15.41 1.16
N SER A 98 -8.53 14.91 1.38
CA SER A 98 -7.99 14.62 2.71
C SER A 98 -6.46 14.75 2.75
N THR A 99 -5.90 15.74 2.05
CA THR A 99 -4.44 15.89 1.88
C THR A 99 -3.69 15.97 3.20
N GLU A 100 -4.19 16.75 4.17
CA GLU A 100 -3.56 16.91 5.49
C GLU A 100 -3.53 15.58 6.27
N TRP A 101 -4.61 14.80 6.17
CA TRP A 101 -4.69 13.47 6.77
C TRP A 101 -3.77 12.47 6.05
N LEU A 102 -3.67 12.55 4.72
CA LEU A 102 -2.80 11.68 3.91
C LEU A 102 -1.31 11.91 4.26
N GLN A 103 -0.91 13.16 4.53
CA GLN A 103 0.48 13.53 4.82
C GLN A 103 1.08 12.87 6.07
N GLN A 104 0.28 12.31 6.97
CA GLN A 104 0.79 11.61 8.14
C GLN A 104 1.35 10.21 7.83
N PHE A 105 1.07 9.68 6.63
CA PHE A 105 1.49 8.35 6.20
C PHE A 105 2.62 8.43 5.19
N ASP A 106 3.66 7.63 5.40
CA ASP A 106 4.83 7.55 4.52
C ASP A 106 4.92 6.20 3.80
N ARG A 107 3.93 5.31 4.00
CA ARG A 107 3.81 4.02 3.33
C ARG A 107 2.35 3.72 2.99
N CYS A 108 2.15 2.98 1.91
CA CYS A 108 0.87 2.41 1.54
C CYS A 108 1.06 1.09 0.79
N GLY A 109 0.10 0.19 0.92
CA GLY A 109 0.14 -1.12 0.28
C GLY A 109 -1.17 -1.87 0.51
N THR A 110 -1.22 -3.13 0.12
CA THR A 110 -2.36 -3.99 0.49
C THR A 110 -2.31 -4.31 1.99
N ILE A 111 -3.41 -4.86 2.52
CA ILE A 111 -3.42 -5.37 3.90
C ILE A 111 -2.32 -6.43 4.15
N MET A 112 -1.93 -7.19 3.11
CA MET A 112 -0.86 -8.17 3.19
C MET A 112 0.49 -7.49 3.37
N ASP A 113 0.74 -6.41 2.62
CA ASP A 113 2.00 -5.66 2.69
C ASP A 113 2.15 -5.03 4.08
N TRP A 114 1.06 -4.48 4.64
CA TRP A 114 1.04 -4.01 6.03
C TRP A 114 1.33 -5.15 7.03
N LEU A 115 0.64 -6.30 6.90
CA LEU A 115 0.85 -7.44 7.79
C LEU A 115 2.32 -7.90 7.78
N VAL A 116 2.92 -7.93 6.60
CA VAL A 116 4.32 -8.31 6.41
C VAL A 116 5.25 -7.29 7.07
N SER A 117 4.99 -6.00 6.84
CA SER A 117 5.71 -4.87 7.43
C SER A 117 5.79 -5.04 8.95
N MET A 118 4.65 -5.32 9.57
CA MET A 118 4.51 -5.48 11.01
C MET A 118 5.15 -6.77 11.53
N LEU A 119 4.89 -7.93 10.91
CA LEU A 119 5.44 -9.21 11.35
C LEU A 119 6.97 -9.26 11.27
N GLY A 120 7.54 -8.63 10.24
CA GLY A 120 8.98 -8.62 10.01
C GLY A 120 9.70 -7.39 10.57
N SER A 121 8.97 -6.40 11.10
CA SER A 121 9.51 -5.06 11.39
C SER A 121 10.30 -4.48 10.20
N ILE A 122 9.72 -4.59 9.00
CA ILE A 122 10.36 -4.21 7.73
C ILE A 122 9.98 -2.78 7.35
N ASP A 123 10.96 -1.88 7.34
CA ASP A 123 10.74 -0.44 7.08
C ASP A 123 10.20 -0.12 5.69
N GLN A 124 10.63 -0.91 4.70
CA GLN A 124 10.23 -0.79 3.31
C GLN A 124 9.83 -2.17 2.81
N VAL A 125 8.55 -2.47 2.92
CA VAL A 125 7.97 -3.62 2.23
C VAL A 125 8.05 -3.36 0.73
N ARG A 126 8.03 -4.43 -0.06
CA ARG A 126 7.82 -4.36 -1.50
C ARG A 126 6.53 -5.07 -1.83
N MET A 127 5.66 -4.38 -2.58
CA MET A 127 4.41 -4.94 -3.04
C MET A 127 4.70 -5.89 -4.19
N HIS A 128 4.08 -7.06 -4.17
CA HIS A 128 4.20 -7.98 -5.30
C HIS A 128 3.59 -7.42 -6.58
N SER A 129 4.24 -7.65 -7.70
CA SER A 129 3.77 -7.32 -9.05
C SER A 129 2.29 -7.67 -9.31
N HIS A 130 1.83 -8.84 -8.83
CA HIS A 130 0.43 -9.27 -8.96
C HIS A 130 -0.55 -8.33 -8.22
N ASN A 131 -0.18 -7.85 -7.03
CA ASN A 131 -0.99 -6.90 -6.27
C ASN A 131 -0.88 -5.49 -6.85
N ALA A 132 0.31 -5.08 -7.30
CA ALA A 132 0.54 -3.79 -7.91
C ALA A 132 -0.27 -3.62 -9.20
N PHE A 133 -0.31 -4.66 -10.04
CA PHE A 133 -1.16 -4.73 -11.23
C PHE A 133 -2.63 -4.41 -10.91
N SER A 134 -3.11 -4.87 -9.76
CA SER A 134 -4.49 -4.70 -9.31
C SER A 134 -4.86 -3.27 -8.88
N TRP A 135 -3.89 -2.35 -8.83
CA TRP A 135 -4.09 -0.94 -8.50
C TRP A 135 -4.21 -0.03 -9.73
N GLY A 136 -4.01 -0.55 -10.94
CA GLY A 136 -4.35 0.11 -12.20
C GLY A 136 -3.34 1.13 -12.75
N TYR A 137 -2.21 1.37 -12.08
CA TYR A 137 -1.13 2.24 -12.56
C TYR A 137 0.24 1.55 -12.55
N PHE A 138 0.25 0.23 -12.50
CA PHE A 138 1.46 -0.57 -12.58
C PHE A 138 1.58 -1.16 -13.99
N ASP A 139 2.72 -0.97 -14.64
CA ASP A 139 3.00 -1.60 -15.92
C ASP A 139 3.80 -2.90 -15.71
N PRO A 140 3.22 -4.08 -15.99
CA PRO A 140 3.91 -5.34 -15.83
C PRO A 140 5.08 -5.54 -16.80
N LYS A 141 5.18 -4.76 -17.89
CA LYS A 141 6.30 -4.87 -18.83
C LYS A 141 7.56 -4.19 -18.30
N SER A 142 7.41 -2.96 -17.79
CA SER A 142 8.52 -2.24 -17.12
C SER A 142 8.70 -2.64 -15.66
N THR A 143 7.76 -3.39 -15.09
CA THR A 143 7.73 -3.80 -13.67
C THR A 143 7.81 -2.62 -12.69
N ASP A 144 7.23 -1.48 -13.07
CA ASP A 144 7.20 -0.28 -12.25
C ASP A 144 5.85 0.46 -12.36
N TRP A 145 5.63 1.36 -11.42
CA TRP A 145 4.48 2.27 -11.40
C TRP A 145 4.62 3.34 -12.50
N ASN A 146 3.50 3.81 -13.04
CA ASN A 146 3.44 4.94 -13.97
C ASN A 146 3.69 6.29 -13.23
N LYS A 147 4.87 6.46 -12.61
CA LYS A 147 5.21 7.58 -11.71
C LYS A 147 5.19 8.96 -12.36
N GLU A 148 5.44 9.01 -13.67
CA GLU A 148 5.50 10.25 -14.46
C GLU A 148 4.12 10.69 -14.98
N ILE A 149 3.08 9.92 -14.66
CA ILE A 149 1.73 10.18 -15.16
C ILE A 149 1.09 11.35 -14.41
N LYS A 150 0.40 12.19 -15.18
CA LYS A 150 -0.27 13.38 -14.65
C LYS A 150 -1.48 13.75 -15.49
N SER A 151 -2.49 14.29 -14.84
CA SER A 151 -3.63 14.96 -15.47
C SER A 151 -3.53 16.47 -15.23
N ARG A 152 -4.61 17.20 -15.53
CA ARG A 152 -4.69 18.62 -15.17
C ARG A 152 -4.82 18.84 -13.67
N GLU A 153 -5.44 17.89 -12.97
CA GLU A 153 -5.74 18.00 -11.54
C GLU A 153 -4.79 17.18 -10.65
N PHE A 154 -4.15 16.13 -11.18
CA PHE A 154 -3.41 15.16 -10.39
C PHE A 154 -2.02 14.84 -10.92
N GLU A 155 -1.09 14.61 -9.99
CA GLU A 155 0.19 13.96 -10.21
C GLU A 155 0.22 12.66 -9.40
N PHE A 156 0.94 11.64 -9.89
CA PHE A 156 1.02 10.35 -9.22
C PHE A 156 1.43 10.48 -7.73
N PRO A 157 0.81 9.77 -6.76
CA PRO A 157 1.00 10.03 -5.34
C PRO A 157 2.32 9.46 -4.78
N GLN A 158 3.48 9.93 -5.25
CA GLN A 158 4.80 9.30 -5.02
C GLN A 158 5.20 9.14 -3.55
N ALA A 159 4.76 10.03 -2.66
CA ALA A 159 5.27 10.14 -1.28
C ALA A 159 4.92 8.95 -0.35
N SER A 160 4.01 8.06 -0.75
CA SER A 160 3.55 6.95 0.10
C SER A 160 3.74 5.56 -0.54
N PHE A 161 4.20 5.44 -1.79
CA PHE A 161 4.19 4.15 -2.47
C PHE A 161 5.29 3.21 -2.00
N THR A 162 4.88 2.00 -1.69
CA THR A 162 5.73 0.82 -1.56
C THR A 162 6.31 0.48 -2.94
N GLU A 163 7.63 0.28 -3.03
CA GLU A 163 8.29 -0.22 -4.25
C GLU A 163 7.69 -1.57 -4.66
N CYS A 164 7.76 -1.93 -5.94
CA CYS A 164 7.28 -3.22 -6.41
C CYS A 164 8.43 -4.23 -6.56
N ASP A 165 8.20 -5.48 -6.14
CA ASP A 165 9.08 -6.61 -6.44
C ASP A 165 8.45 -7.57 -7.46
N GLN A 166 9.32 -8.33 -8.15
CA GLN A 166 8.92 -9.35 -9.12
C GLN A 166 8.17 -10.50 -8.45
#